data_AF-A0A261ESM1-F1
#
_entry.id   AF-A0A261ESM1-F1
#
_cell.length_a   1.000
_cell.length_b   1.000
_cell.length_c   1.000
_cell.angle_alpha   90.00
_cell.angle_beta   90.00
_cell.angle_gamma   90.00
#
_symmetry.space_group_name_H-M   'P 1'
#
loop_
_entity.id
_entity.type
_entity.pdbx_description
1 polymer ?
#
loop_
_entity_poly.entity_id
_entity_poly.type
_entity_poly.pdbx_seq_one_letter_code
_entity_poly.pdbx_strand_id
1 'polypeptide(L)'
;MAVDASVGCKANQQASRQRAALLVHLRQLAQTDGTQCLPWLIQACETDSRMLSIHAWLVDQAIFDTTRSKAIRHVKQAVQWTGSTVSSYARVDLGWILDARTKGARWSAWLIAMALDLGFQLEGPNPYC
;
A
#
# COMPACT_ATOMS: atom_id res chain seq x y z
N MET A 1 18.91 13.27 -30.05
CA MET A 1 18.81 11.80 -29.89
C MET A 1 17.44 11.49 -29.32
N ALA A 2 16.50 11.04 -30.16
CA ALA A 2 15.16 10.70 -29.70
C ALA A 2 15.24 9.40 -28.90
N VAL A 3 14.94 9.46 -27.61
CA VAL A 3 14.69 8.26 -26.80
C VAL A 3 13.57 7.49 -27.48
N ASP A 4 13.92 6.32 -27.99
CA ASP A 4 13.08 5.49 -28.83
C ASP A 4 11.80 5.12 -28.06
N ALA A 5 10.65 5.64 -28.51
CA ALA A 5 9.37 5.48 -27.83
C ALA A 5 9.00 3.99 -27.63
N SER A 6 9.54 3.11 -28.47
CA SER A 6 9.38 1.67 -28.39
C SER A 6 10.06 1.06 -27.15
N VAL A 7 11.21 1.59 -26.74
CA VAL A 7 11.96 1.17 -25.54
C VAL A 7 11.20 1.58 -24.28
N GLY A 8 10.65 2.79 -24.26
CA GLY A 8 9.80 3.28 -23.16
C GLY A 8 8.53 2.44 -22.98
N CYS A 9 7.85 2.07 -24.07
CA CYS A 9 6.66 1.23 -24.04
C CYS A 9 6.96 -0.17 -23.45
N LYS A 10 8.02 -0.83 -23.92
CA LYS A 10 8.45 -2.15 -23.43
C LYS A 10 8.84 -2.11 -21.95
N ALA A 11 9.59 -1.09 -21.53
CA ALA A 11 9.97 -0.91 -20.13
C ALA A 11 8.73 -0.72 -19.23
N ASN A 12 7.75 0.07 -19.67
CA ASN A 12 6.52 0.27 -18.91
C ASN A 12 5.67 -1.01 -18.83
N GLN A 13 5.57 -1.76 -19.94
CA GLN A 13 4.85 -3.03 -19.96
C GLN A 13 5.50 -4.06 -19.01
N GLN A 14 6.83 -4.12 -18.99
CA GLN A 14 7.56 -4.99 -18.07
C GLN A 14 7.33 -4.59 -16.61
N ALA A 15 7.37 -3.29 -16.30
CA ALA A 15 7.08 -2.80 -14.95
C ALA A 15 5.65 -3.12 -14.51
N SER A 16 4.65 -2.98 -15.40
CA SER A 16 3.28 -3.37 -15.09
C SER A 16 3.13 -4.87 -14.85
N ARG A 17 3.83 -5.72 -15.60
CA ARG A 17 3.84 -7.18 -15.37
C ARG A 17 4.46 -7.53 -14.02
N GLN A 18 5.57 -6.89 -13.66
CA GLN A 18 6.24 -7.11 -12.37
C GLN A 18 5.33 -6.73 -11.20
N ARG A 19 4.69 -5.55 -11.26
CA ARG A 19 3.72 -5.12 -10.24
C ARG A 19 2.52 -6.08 -10.13
N ALA A 20 2.00 -6.55 -11.25
CA ALA A 20 0.90 -7.53 -11.25
C ALA A 20 1.33 -8.87 -10.62
N ALA A 21 2.53 -9.37 -10.94
CA ALA A 21 3.08 -10.58 -10.34
C ALA A 21 3.26 -10.46 -8.83
N LEU A 22 3.72 -9.29 -8.35
CA LEU A 22 3.83 -8.98 -6.93
C LEU A 22 2.46 -9.06 -6.23
N LEU A 23 1.43 -8.44 -6.80
CA LEU A 23 0.08 -8.47 -6.23
C LEU A 23 -0.51 -9.88 -6.18
N VAL A 24 -0.24 -10.70 -7.20
CA VAL A 24 -0.64 -12.13 -7.21
C VAL A 24 0.08 -12.88 -6.09
N HIS A 25 1.38 -12.65 -5.92
CA HIS A 25 2.15 -13.29 -4.86
C HIS A 25 1.66 -12.88 -3.47
N LEU A 26 1.38 -11.60 -3.24
CA LEU A 26 0.78 -11.12 -2.00
C LEU A 26 -0.54 -11.81 -1.68
N ARG A 27 -1.41 -11.98 -2.69
CA ARG A 27 -2.68 -12.69 -2.51
C ARG A 27 -2.48 -14.16 -2.13
N GLN A 28 -1.52 -14.82 -2.77
CA GLN A 28 -1.16 -16.21 -2.42
C GLN A 28 -0.64 -16.30 -0.99
N LEU A 29 0.25 -15.37 -0.60
CA LEU A 29 0.81 -15.32 0.73
C LEU A 29 -0.27 -15.05 1.79
N ALA A 30 -1.24 -14.17 1.49
CA ALA A 30 -2.37 -13.91 2.37
C ALA A 30 -3.25 -15.14 2.61
N GLN A 31 -3.35 -16.04 1.63
CA GLN A 31 -4.09 -17.29 1.73
C GLN A 31 -3.35 -18.38 2.52
N THR A 32 -2.02 -18.36 2.54
CA THR A 32 -1.21 -19.37 3.24
C THR A 32 -0.75 -18.92 4.62
N ASP A 33 -0.16 -17.74 4.72
CA ASP A 33 0.34 -17.12 5.95
C ASP A 33 0.27 -15.60 5.85
N GLY A 34 -0.87 -15.04 6.26
CA GLY A 34 -1.12 -13.60 6.23
C GLY A 34 -0.12 -12.78 7.04
N THR A 35 0.56 -13.37 8.03
CA THR A 35 1.52 -12.64 8.87
C THR A 35 2.77 -12.21 8.09
N GLN A 36 3.10 -12.92 7.01
CA GLN A 36 4.27 -12.63 6.18
C GLN A 36 4.01 -11.59 5.08
N CYS A 37 2.75 -11.19 4.85
CA CYS A 37 2.38 -10.29 3.77
C CYS A 37 3.07 -8.92 3.86
N LEU A 38 3.00 -8.28 5.03
CA LEU A 38 3.57 -6.95 5.23
C LEU A 38 5.11 -6.97 5.30
N PRO A 39 5.77 -7.90 6.04
CA PRO A 39 7.22 -8.04 6.01
C PRO A 39 7.77 -8.28 4.60
N TRP A 40 7.15 -9.19 3.85
CA TRP A 40 7.56 -9.49 2.48
C TRP A 40 7.39 -8.28 1.54
N LEU A 41 6.28 -7.54 1.67
CA LEU A 41 6.05 -6.33 0.88
C LEU A 41 7.13 -5.28 1.10
N ILE A 42 7.53 -5.04 2.36
CA ILE A 42 8.58 -4.09 2.71
C ILE A 42 9.90 -4.52 2.05
N GLN A 43 10.29 -5.80 2.20
CA GLN A 43 11.50 -6.34 1.58
C GLN A 43 11.49 -6.22 0.04
N ALA A 44 10.33 -6.45 -0.59
CA ALA A 44 10.16 -6.29 -2.03
C ALA A 44 10.36 -4.82 -2.47
N CYS A 45 9.86 -3.86 -1.69
CA CYS A 45 10.04 -2.43 -1.96
C CYS A 45 11.47 -1.94 -1.73
N GLU A 46 12.18 -2.52 -0.76
CA GLU A 46 13.60 -2.25 -0.53
C GLU A 46 14.48 -2.80 -1.66
N THR A 47 14.12 -3.98 -2.19
CA THR A 47 14.87 -4.63 -3.27
C THR A 47 14.63 -3.95 -4.63
N ASP A 48 13.40 -3.54 -4.92
CA ASP A 48 13.03 -2.85 -6.16
C ASP A 48 12.17 -1.60 -5.87
N SER A 49 12.80 -0.43 -5.96
CA SER A 49 12.15 0.86 -5.73
C SER A 49 11.00 1.16 -6.70
N ARG A 50 10.92 0.46 -7.85
CA ARG A 50 9.78 0.59 -8.77
C ARG A 50 8.49 0.09 -8.14
N MET A 51 8.56 -0.81 -7.16
CA MET A 51 7.40 -1.31 -6.43
C MET A 51 6.74 -0.23 -5.59
N LEU A 52 7.46 0.84 -5.22
CA LEU A 52 6.89 1.99 -4.52
C LEU A 52 5.78 2.69 -5.32
N SER A 53 5.77 2.55 -6.65
CA SER A 53 4.71 3.11 -7.50
C SER A 53 3.41 2.27 -7.56
N ILE A 54 3.34 1.16 -6.81
CA ILE A 54 2.10 0.39 -6.67
C ILE A 54 1.12 1.22 -5.85
N HIS A 55 -0.11 1.38 -6.34
CA HIS A 55 -1.15 2.08 -5.60
C HIS A 55 -1.51 1.34 -4.32
N ALA A 56 -1.59 2.07 -3.21
CA ALA A 56 -1.85 1.50 -1.88
C ALA A 56 -3.17 0.69 -1.84
N TRP A 57 -4.20 1.16 -2.56
CA TRP A 57 -5.48 0.45 -2.61
C TRP A 57 -5.39 -0.92 -3.28
N LEU A 58 -4.45 -1.15 -4.21
CA LEU A 58 -4.27 -2.47 -4.83
C LEU A 58 -3.68 -3.48 -3.85
N VAL A 59 -2.78 -3.03 -2.98
CA VAL A 59 -2.18 -3.85 -1.93
C VAL A 59 -3.23 -4.26 -0.89
N ASP A 60 -4.06 -3.30 -0.47
CA ASP A 60 -5.20 -3.54 0.42
C ASP A 60 -6.10 -4.65 -0.13
N GLN A 61 -6.52 -4.54 -1.40
CA GLN A 61 -7.33 -5.57 -2.04
C GLN A 61 -6.61 -6.92 -2.16
N ALA A 62 -5.31 -6.91 -2.43
CA ALA A 62 -4.55 -8.15 -2.59
C ALA A 62 -4.42 -8.93 -1.27
N ILE A 63 -4.22 -8.23 -0.16
CA ILE A 63 -3.98 -8.85 1.16
C ILE A 63 -5.30 -9.16 1.87
N PHE A 64 -6.28 -8.25 1.83
CA PHE A 64 -7.49 -8.32 2.67
C PHE A 64 -8.77 -8.60 1.87
N ASP A 65 -8.67 -8.87 0.56
CA ASP A 65 -9.81 -9.10 -0.36
C ASP A 65 -10.87 -7.99 -0.31
N THR A 66 -10.44 -6.75 -0.01
CA THR A 66 -11.35 -5.61 0.12
C THR A 66 -11.87 -5.16 -1.24
N THR A 67 -13.03 -4.50 -1.27
CA THR A 67 -13.49 -3.80 -2.48
C THR A 67 -12.67 -2.54 -2.71
N ARG A 68 -12.52 -2.12 -3.97
CA ARG A 68 -11.80 -0.89 -4.33
C ARG A 68 -12.29 0.33 -3.54
N SER A 69 -13.60 0.45 -3.35
CA SER A 69 -14.20 1.56 -2.61
C SER A 69 -13.82 1.56 -1.13
N LYS A 70 -13.69 0.38 -0.50
CA LYS A 70 -13.19 0.24 0.87
C LYS A 70 -11.70 0.56 0.95
N ALA A 71 -10.90 -0.01 0.07
CA ALA A 71 -9.46 0.25 0.03
C ALA A 71 -9.12 1.74 -0.15
N ILE A 72 -9.82 2.44 -1.04
CA ILE A 72 -9.67 3.89 -1.21
C ILE A 72 -10.12 4.66 0.04
N ARG A 73 -11.12 4.16 0.78
CA ARG A 73 -11.55 4.76 2.05
C ARG A 73 -10.48 4.65 3.12
N HIS A 74 -9.78 3.52 3.23
CA HIS A 74 -8.66 3.36 4.16
C HIS A 74 -7.52 4.35 3.83
N VAL A 75 -7.20 4.49 2.55
CA VAL A 75 -6.22 5.50 2.09
C VAL A 75 -6.70 6.92 2.44
N LYS A 76 -7.98 7.23 2.23
CA LYS A 76 -8.56 8.54 2.60
C LYS A 76 -8.42 8.81 4.10
N GLN A 77 -8.73 7.84 4.95
CA GLN A 77 -8.57 7.96 6.41
C GLN A 77 -7.11 8.20 6.79
N ALA A 78 -6.17 7.44 6.21
CA ALA A 78 -4.74 7.62 6.46
C ALA A 78 -4.26 9.04 6.09
N VAL A 79 -4.69 9.56 4.93
CA VAL A 79 -4.38 10.94 4.50
C VAL A 79 -4.95 11.96 5.49
N GLN A 80 -6.19 11.77 5.94
CA GLN A 80 -6.85 12.67 6.89
C GLN A 80 -6.16 12.68 8.26
N TRP A 81 -5.86 11.50 8.82
CA TRP A 81 -5.20 11.38 10.13
C TRP A 81 -3.78 11.91 10.14
N THR A 82 -3.09 11.86 9.00
CA THR A 82 -1.74 12.41 8.86
C THR A 82 -1.73 13.89 8.48
N GLY A 83 -2.90 14.55 8.39
CA GLY A 83 -3.01 15.97 8.01
C GLY A 83 -2.46 16.28 6.61
N SER A 84 -2.33 15.27 5.76
CA SER A 84 -1.72 15.42 4.43
C SER A 84 -2.77 15.84 3.39
N THR A 85 -2.31 16.45 2.30
CA THR A 85 -3.13 16.76 1.13
C THR A 85 -2.63 15.97 -0.08
N VAL A 86 -3.56 15.33 -0.80
CA VAL A 86 -3.27 14.58 -2.02
C VAL A 86 -4.28 14.95 -3.10
N SER A 87 -3.86 14.96 -4.36
CA SER A 87 -4.74 15.28 -5.49
C SER A 87 -5.80 14.20 -5.76
N SER A 88 -5.50 12.95 -5.43
CA SER A 88 -6.42 11.82 -5.58
C SER A 88 -6.02 10.65 -4.67
N TYR A 89 -6.94 10.21 -3.82
CA TYR A 89 -6.74 9.03 -2.96
C TYR A 89 -6.47 7.75 -3.77
N ALA A 90 -7.07 7.61 -4.95
CA ALA A 90 -6.84 6.45 -5.83
C ALA A 90 -5.44 6.42 -6.47
N ARG A 91 -4.68 7.52 -6.39
CA ARG A 91 -3.32 7.65 -6.95
C ARG A 91 -2.24 7.58 -5.87
N VAL A 92 -2.62 7.45 -4.60
CA VAL A 92 -1.65 7.26 -3.52
C VAL A 92 -0.98 5.90 -3.71
N ASP A 93 0.34 5.91 -3.67
CA ASP A 93 1.19 4.75 -3.87
C ASP A 93 1.98 4.38 -2.60
N LEU A 94 2.68 3.26 -2.67
CA LEU A 94 3.54 2.79 -1.58
C LEU A 94 4.69 3.75 -1.28
N GLY A 95 5.14 4.56 -2.25
CA GLY A 95 6.13 5.60 -2.05
C GLY A 95 5.65 6.70 -1.12
N TRP A 96 4.37 7.10 -1.23
CA TRP A 96 3.75 8.03 -0.29
C TRP A 96 3.59 7.40 1.11
N ILE A 97 3.14 6.14 1.16
CA ILE A 97 2.85 5.41 2.40
C ILE A 97 4.14 5.12 3.20
N LEU A 98 5.19 4.65 2.53
CA LEU A 98 6.48 4.23 3.12
C LEU A 98 7.51 5.37 3.15
N ASP A 99 7.07 6.62 3.01
CA ASP A 99 7.95 7.78 3.02
C ASP A 99 8.68 7.90 4.37
N ALA A 100 10.00 7.66 4.34
CA ALA A 100 10.86 7.65 5.52
C ALA A 100 10.83 8.97 6.31
N ARG A 101 10.54 10.11 5.66
CA ARG A 101 10.43 11.41 6.33
C ARG A 101 9.29 11.47 7.34
N THR A 102 8.29 10.60 7.18
CA THR A 102 7.14 10.51 8.09
C THR A 102 7.40 9.58 9.28
N LYS A 103 8.58 8.94 9.35
CA LYS A 103 8.93 7.97 10.40
C LYS A 103 7.86 6.89 10.60
N GLY A 104 7.22 6.46 9.52
CA GLY A 104 6.17 5.44 9.53
C GLY A 104 4.76 5.96 9.85
N ALA A 105 4.55 7.25 10.09
CA ALA A 105 3.22 7.78 10.46
C ALA A 105 2.13 7.46 9.42
N ARG A 106 2.44 7.56 8.12
CA ARG A 106 1.50 7.23 7.03
C ARG A 106 1.21 5.75 6.92
N TRP A 107 2.25 4.93 7.04
CA TRP A 107 2.13 3.48 7.12
C TRP A 107 1.24 3.05 8.28
N SER A 108 1.52 3.52 9.49
CA SER A 108 0.72 3.21 10.68
C SER A 108 -0.73 3.68 10.54
N ALA A 109 -0.95 4.91 10.05
CA ALA A 109 -2.30 5.43 9.83
C ALA A 109 -3.10 4.56 8.84
N TRP A 110 -2.46 4.10 7.77
CA TRP A 110 -3.09 3.21 6.80
C TRP A 110 -3.38 1.82 7.37
N LEU A 111 -2.45 1.23 8.12
CA LEU A 111 -2.67 -0.04 8.82
C LEU A 111 -3.81 0.04 9.84
N ILE A 112 -3.86 1.12 10.63
CA ILE A 112 -4.94 1.33 11.62
C ILE A 112 -6.28 1.49 10.89
N ALA A 113 -6.32 2.21 9.77
CA ALA A 113 -7.56 2.37 8.99
C ALA A 113 -8.12 1.03 8.51
N MET A 114 -7.25 0.13 8.03
CA MET A 114 -7.63 -1.24 7.66
C MET A 114 -8.06 -2.05 8.89
N ALA A 115 -7.28 -2.01 9.97
CA ALA A 115 -7.57 -2.77 11.18
C ALA A 115 -8.94 -2.41 11.78
N LEU A 116 -9.28 -1.11 11.83
CA LEU A 116 -10.58 -0.66 12.33
C LEU A 116 -11.75 -1.18 11.47
N ASP A 117 -11.61 -1.24 10.14
CA ASP A 117 -12.66 -1.82 9.27
C ASP A 117 -12.79 -3.33 9.45
N LEU A 118 -11.69 -4.00 9.84
CA LEU A 118 -11.66 -5.43 10.17
C LEU A 118 -12.14 -5.74 11.61
N GLY A 119 -12.56 -4.73 12.37
CA GLY A 119 -13.12 -4.89 13.72
C GLY A 119 -12.10 -4.81 14.86
N PHE A 120 -10.85 -4.41 14.58
CA PHE A 120 -9.91 -4.05 15.64
C PHE A 120 -10.48 -2.88 16.44
N GLN A 121 -10.39 -2.96 17.77
CA GLN A 121 -10.82 -1.90 18.67
C GLN A 121 -9.60 -1.28 19.34
N LEU A 122 -9.49 0.04 19.24
CA LEU A 122 -8.55 0.80 20.05
C LEU A 122 -9.11 0.87 21.46
N GLU A 123 -8.43 0.24 22.42
CA GLU A 123 -8.75 0.43 23.83
C GLU A 123 -8.52 1.91 24.20
N GLY A 124 -9.53 2.53 24.80
CA GLY A 124 -9.39 3.88 25.32
C GLY A 124 -8.35 3.93 26.45
N PRO A 125 -7.85 5.12 26.80
CA PRO A 125 -6.97 5.25 27.96
C PRO A 125 -7.64 4.62 29.18
N ASN A 126 -6.96 3.69 29.84
CA ASN A 126 -7.47 3.09 31.07
C ASN A 126 -7.63 4.22 32.11
N PRO A 127 -8.85 4.53 32.56
CA PRO A 127 -9.07 5.61 33.52
C PRO A 127 -8.50 5.30 34.92
N TYR A 128 -7.93 4.11 35.12
CA TYR A 128 -7.36 3.64 36.38
C TYR A 128 -5.83 3.43 36.34
N CYS A 129 -5.15 3.85 35.26
CA CYS A 129 -3.69 3.86 35.15
C CYS A 129 -3.11 5.27 35.27
#